data_AF-A0AAV6YHM3-F1
#
_entry.id   AF-A0AAV6YHM3-F1
#
_cell.length_a   1.000
_cell.length_b   1.000
_cell.length_c   1.000
_cell.angle_alpha   90.00
_cell.angle_beta   90.00
_cell.angle_gamma   90.00
#
_symmetry.space_group_name_H-M   'P 1'
#
loop_
_entity.id
_entity.type
_entity.pdbx_description
1 polymer ?
#
loop_
_entity_poly.entity_id
_entity_poly.type
_entity_poly.pdbx_seq_one_letter_code
_entity_poly.pdbx_strand_id
1 'polypeptide(L)' 'WKEQVCSDTRLFLSIHQDERFSGRAIARIFHGIGSPCYPAQIYGRDRRFWRKYLHLDFNKVMQLCKEEIIRLK' A
#
# COMPACT_ATOMS: atom_id res chain seq x y z
N TRP A 1 6.85 12.64 4.47
CA TRP A 1 5.79 11.77 3.88
C TRP A 1 6.36 10.61 3.07
N LYS A 2 7.38 10.81 2.21
CA LYS A 2 7.99 9.70 1.43
C LYS A 2 8.49 8.55 2.31
N GLU A 3 9.31 8.86 3.32
CA GLU A 3 9.84 7.86 4.25
C GLU A 3 8.73 7.13 5.02
N GLN A 4 7.65 7.83 5.38
CA GLN A 4 6.49 7.22 6.02
C GLN A 4 5.78 6.24 5.09
N VAL A 5 5.61 6.57 3.80
CA VAL A 5 5.05 5.66 2.79
C VAL A 5 5.92 4.41 2.65
N CYS A 6 7.24 4.57 2.58
CA CYS A 6 8.17 3.43 2.54
C CYS A 6 8.08 2.57 3.82
N SER A 7 8.05 3.20 5.01
CA SER A 7 7.93 2.48 6.27
C SER A 7 6.61 1.74 6.42
N ASP A 8 5.51 2.35 6.01
CA ASP A 8 4.21 1.71 6.03
C ASP A 8 4.12 0.60 4.98
N THR A 9 4.81 0.74 3.83
CA THR A 9 4.92 -0.31 2.82
C THR A 9 5.61 -1.54 3.40
N ARG A 10 6.75 -1.35 4.08
CA ARG A 10 7.47 -2.43 4.78
C ARG A 10 6.59 -3.08 5.86
N LEU A 11 5.93 -2.27 6.68
CA LEU A 11 5.05 -2.77 7.73
C LEU A 11 3.87 -3.57 7.13
N PHE A 12 3.24 -3.06 6.09
CA PHE A 12 2.15 -3.73 5.39
C PHE A 12 2.59 -5.09 4.84
N LEU A 13 3.72 -5.14 4.13
CA LEU A 13 4.27 -6.40 3.61
C LEU A 13 4.65 -7.39 4.73
N SER A 14 5.15 -6.90 5.86
CA SER A 14 5.48 -7.76 7.01
C SER A 14 4.27 -8.41 7.67
N ILE A 15 3.08 -7.81 7.53
CA ILE A 15 1.81 -8.34 8.05
C ILE A 15 1.18 -9.31 7.05
N HIS A 16 1.33 -9.05 5.74
CA HIS A 16 0.73 -9.82 4.65
C HIS A 16 1.77 -10.66 3.88
N GLN A 17 2.58 -11.45 4.60
CA GLN A 17 3.73 -12.16 4.03
C GLN A 17 3.36 -13.24 2.99
N ASP A 18 2.17 -13.85 3.13
CA ASP A 18 1.69 -14.91 2.25
C ASP A 18 1.14 -14.38 0.91
N GLU A 19 1.00 -13.06 0.76
CA GLU A 19 0.40 -12.43 -0.41
C GLU A 19 1.43 -11.63 -1.22
N ARG A 20 1.36 -11.73 -2.55
CA ARG A 20 2.25 -10.99 -3.45
C ARG A 20 1.62 -9.69 -3.91
N PHE A 21 2.08 -8.57 -3.36
CA PHE A 21 1.63 -7.24 -3.78
C PHE A 21 2.53 -6.61 -4.85
N SER A 22 1.89 -5.85 -5.74
CA SER A 22 2.58 -4.86 -6.58
C SER A 22 2.51 -3.48 -5.93
N GLY A 23 3.40 -2.55 -6.32
CA GLY A 23 3.36 -1.17 -5.82
C GLY A 23 2.00 -0.48 -6.07
N ARG A 24 1.35 -0.81 -7.19
CA ARG A 24 0.00 -0.34 -7.52
C ARG A 24 -1.07 -0.91 -6.58
N ALA A 25 -0.96 -2.18 -6.18
CA ALA A 25 -1.89 -2.79 -5.24
C ALA A 25 -1.81 -2.10 -3.86
N ILE A 26 -0.60 -1.88 -3.35
CA ILE A 26 -0.40 -1.19 -2.06
C ILE A 26 -0.88 0.26 -2.13
N ALA A 27 -0.55 0.99 -3.20
CA ALA A 27 -1.03 2.36 -3.37
C ALA A 27 -2.56 2.46 -3.41
N ARG A 28 -3.25 1.49 -4.02
CA ARG A 28 -4.71 1.41 -3.99
C ARG A 28 -5.24 1.24 -2.57
N ILE A 29 -4.64 0.37 -1.76
CA ILE A 29 -5.00 0.19 -0.35
C ILE A 29 -4.78 1.50 0.41
N PHE A 30 -3.63 2.14 0.23
CA PHE A 30 -3.27 3.42 0.86
C PHE A 30 -4.21 4.58 0.50
N HIS A 31 -4.79 4.56 -0.70
CA HIS A 31 -5.81 5.50 -1.15
C HIS A 31 -7.25 5.02 -0.90
N GLY A 32 -7.43 3.82 -0.37
CA GLY A 32 -8.74 3.24 -0.11
C GLY A 32 -9.56 2.92 -1.36
N ILE A 33 -8.91 2.44 -2.40
CA ILE A 33 -9.52 2.02 -3.66
C ILE A 33 -9.49 0.49 -3.71
N GLY A 34 -10.62 -0.17 -3.48
CA GLY A 34 -10.70 -1.63 -3.51
C GLY A 34 -10.51 -2.19 -4.92
N SER A 35 -9.97 -3.39 -5.07
CA SER A 35 -9.91 -4.13 -6.35
C SER A 35 -10.45 -5.55 -6.19
N PRO A 36 -10.76 -6.28 -7.28
CA PRO A 36 -11.23 -7.67 -7.18
C PRO A 36 -10.34 -8.55 -6.31
N CYS A 37 -9.01 -8.46 -6.45
CA CYS A 37 -8.05 -9.21 -5.63
C CYS A 37 -7.84 -8.64 -4.22
N TYR A 38 -8.18 -7.37 -3.98
CA TYR A 38 -7.93 -6.65 -2.73
C TYR A 38 -9.19 -5.85 -2.32
N PRO A 39 -10.28 -6.54 -1.94
CA PRO A 39 -11.57 -5.91 -1.74
C PRO A 39 -11.59 -5.02 -0.49
N ALA A 40 -12.33 -3.91 -0.55
CA ALA A 40 -12.47 -2.96 0.55
C ALA A 40 -13.10 -3.59 1.82
N GLN A 41 -13.92 -4.62 1.66
CA GLN A 41 -14.53 -5.35 2.79
C GLN A 41 -13.51 -6.09 3.66
N ILE A 42 -12.34 -6.43 3.10
CA ILE A 42 -11.23 -7.09 3.79
C ILE A 42 -10.18 -6.04 4.15
N TYR A 43 -9.57 -5.42 3.14
CA TYR A 43 -8.46 -4.49 3.31
C TYR A 43 -8.84 -3.13 3.90
N GLY A 44 -10.11 -2.74 3.77
CA GLY A 44 -10.61 -1.48 4.34
C GLY A 44 -10.86 -1.52 5.84
N ARG A 45 -10.81 -2.69 6.46
CA ARG A 45 -10.90 -2.85 7.92
C ARG A 45 -9.65 -2.35 8.63
N ASP A 46 -8.48 -2.50 8.00
CA ASP A 46 -7.23 -2.01 8.57
C ASP A 46 -7.03 -0.52 8.25
N ARG A 47 -7.51 0.31 9.18
CA ARG A 47 -7.43 1.77 9.11
C ARG A 47 -6.01 2.32 9.26
N ARG A 48 -5.02 1.50 9.62
CA ARG A 48 -3.60 1.90 9.64
C ARG A 48 -3.05 2.13 8.23
N PHE A 49 -3.66 1.49 7.23
CA PHE A 49 -3.25 1.58 5.83
C PHE A 49 -4.34 2.19 4.95
N TRP A 50 -5.59 1.77 5.14
CA TRP A 50 -6.69 2.18 4.29
C TRP A 50 -6.94 3.70 4.36
N ARG A 51 -6.94 4.37 3.20
CA ARG A 51 -7.19 5.82 3.08
C ARG A 51 -6.19 6.71 3.82
N LYS A 52 -5.04 6.19 4.28
CA LYS A 52 -4.03 6.97 5.01
C LYS A 52 -3.41 8.09 4.18
N TYR A 53 -3.30 7.90 2.87
CA TYR A 53 -2.57 8.80 1.96
C TYR A 53 -3.46 9.49 0.93
N LEU A 54 -4.75 9.68 1.22
CA LEU A 54 -5.71 10.32 0.31
C LEU A 54 -5.32 11.71 -0.20
N HIS A 55 -4.56 12.45 0.62
CA HIS A 55 -4.13 13.83 0.32
C HIS A 55 -2.88 13.88 -0.58
N LEU A 56 -2.25 12.73 -0.86
CA LEU A 56 -1.09 12.64 -1.72
C LEU A 56 -1.49 12.26 -3.15
N ASP A 57 -0.61 12.51 -4.11
CA ASP A 57 -0.80 12.04 -5.48
C ASP A 57 -0.64 10.51 -5.56
N PHE A 58 -1.62 9.85 -6.18
CA PHE A 58 -1.64 8.40 -6.30
C PHE A 58 -0.42 7.85 -7.04
N ASN A 59 0.03 8.48 -8.12
CA ASN A 59 1.15 7.99 -8.91
C ASN A 59 2.46 8.12 -8.14
N LYS A 60 2.63 9.19 -7.36
CA LYS A 60 3.78 9.35 -6.46
C LYS A 60 3.81 8.26 -5.38
N VAL A 61 2.68 7.96 -4.75
CA VAL A 61 2.59 6.87 -3.75
C VAL A 61 2.87 5.51 -4.39
N MET A 62 2.28 5.24 -5.55
CA MET A 62 2.52 4.01 -6.32
C MET A 62 4.00 3.81 -6.65
N GLN A 63 4.67 4.87 -7.12
CA GLN A 63 6.08 4.79 -7.47
C GLN A 63 6.96 4.49 -6.26
N LEU A 64 6.72 5.16 -5.13
CA LEU A 64 7.43 4.88 -3.88
C LEU A 64 7.19 3.44 -3.40
N CYS A 65 5.95 2.95 -3.43
CA CYS A 65 5.64 1.58 -3.04
C CYS A 65 6.36 0.57 -3.94
N LYS A 66 6.42 0.83 -5.26
CA LYS A 66 7.12 -0.01 -6.22
C LYS A 66 8.63 -0.05 -5.95
N GLU A 67 9.25 1.11 -5.75
CA GLU A 67 10.68 1.23 -5.45
C GLU A 67 11.03 0.51 -4.14
N GLU A 68 10.19 0.65 -3.12
CA GLU A 68 10.40 -0.03 -1.83
C GLU A 68 10.27 -1.55 -1.96
N ILE A 69 9.28 -2.06 -2.71
CA ILE A 69 9.16 -3.51 -2.96
C ILE A 69 10.41 -4.06 -3.68
N ILE A 70 10.96 -3.31 -4.64
CA ILE A 70 12.18 -3.73 -5.35
C ILE A 70 13.38 -3.76 -4.39
N ARG A 71 13.46 -2.82 -3.45
CA ARG A 71 14.54 -2.74 -2.46
C ARG A 71 14.53 -3.88 -1.43
N LEU A 72 13.35 -4.44 -1.14
CA LEU A 72 13.19 -5.54 -0.18
C LEU A 72 13.42 -6.93 -0.78
N LYS A 73 13.51 -7.03 -2.11
CA LYS A 73 13.85 -8.26 -2.82
C LYS A 73 15.36 -8.44 -2.87
#